data_AF-A0A9D9YNM4-F1
#
_entry.id   AF-A0A9D9YNM4-F1
#
_cell.length_a   1.000
_cell.length_b   1.000
_cell.length_c   1.000
_cell.angle_alpha   90.00
_cell.angle_beta   90.00
_cell.angle_gamma   90.00
#
_symmetry.space_group_name_H-M   'P 1'
#
loop_
_entity.id
_entity.type
_entity.pdbx_description
1 polymer ?
#
loop_
_entity_poly.entity_id
_entity_poly.type
_entity_poly.pdbx_seq_one_letter_code
_entity_poly.pdbx_strand_id
1 'polypeptide(L)'
;MINRYEYEGIIWIDIENPTADEIAEVGQEFNLGLLLRQELLAPTIKPRVDLYPEIVYTLLHFPARRHTHNVQESQEVDFVIGKHFIITVHYDTIDALVDFARSFEAAMLLKRTTGKFHSGHVLLELTQRLYQEVEYELDSLEDSVTAIETAIFSGREKDMVLAIS
;
A
#
# COMPACT_ATOMS: atom_id res chain seq x y z
N MET A 1 9.29 12.24 1.12
CA MET A 1 9.90 11.95 2.44
C MET A 1 10.36 10.51 2.45
N ILE A 2 11.65 10.26 2.71
CA ILE A 2 12.22 8.91 2.79
C ILE A 2 12.31 8.46 4.25
N ASN A 3 11.70 7.32 4.57
CA ASN A 3 11.91 6.57 5.80
C ASN A 3 12.69 5.30 5.51
N ARG A 4 13.59 4.91 6.43
CA ARG A 4 14.42 3.72 6.28
C ARG A 4 14.41 2.88 7.55
N TYR A 5 14.20 1.60 7.37
CA TYR A 5 14.16 0.60 8.43
C TYR A 5 15.07 -0.56 8.06
N GLU A 6 15.72 -1.19 9.05
CA GLU A 6 16.61 -2.31 8.82
C GLU A 6 16.40 -3.38 9.88
N TYR A 7 16.30 -4.63 9.45
CA TYR A 7 16.21 -5.79 10.34
C TYR A 7 16.96 -6.98 9.73
N GLU A 8 17.93 -7.53 10.46
CA GLU A 8 18.75 -8.69 10.04
C GLU A 8 19.33 -8.57 8.61
N GLY A 9 19.78 -7.38 8.22
CA GLY A 9 20.37 -7.12 6.91
C GLY A 9 19.34 -7.02 5.76
N ILE A 10 18.04 -6.97 6.08
CA ILE A 10 17.00 -6.58 5.14
C ILE A 10 16.64 -5.12 5.38
N ILE A 11 16.65 -4.34 4.31
CA ILE A 11 16.34 -2.92 4.34
C ILE A 11 14.94 -2.69 3.78
N TRP A 12 14.08 -2.00 4.51
CA TRP A 12 12.85 -1.45 3.97
C TRP A 12 12.97 0.06 3.85
N ILE A 13 12.71 0.57 2.66
CA ILE A 13 12.63 2.00 2.38
C ILE A 13 11.19 2.33 2.04
N ASP A 14 10.68 3.37 2.65
CA ASP A 14 9.33 3.87 2.41
C ASP A 14 9.41 5.32 1.96
N ILE A 15 8.85 5.62 0.79
CA ILE A 15 8.91 6.93 0.15
C ILE A 15 7.49 7.45 -0.05
N GLU A 16 7.11 8.38 0.81
CA GLU A 16 5.84 9.10 0.71
C GLU A 16 6.02 10.36 -0.15
N ASN A 17 5.13 10.58 -1.13
CA ASN A 17 5.14 11.74 -2.01
C ASN A 17 6.53 11.98 -2.65
N PRO A 18 6.99 11.06 -3.52
CA PRO A 18 8.36 11.04 -4.00
C PRO A 18 8.74 12.29 -4.79
N THR A 19 9.92 12.83 -4.51
CA THR A 19 10.56 13.85 -5.36
C THR A 19 11.55 13.22 -6.34
N ALA A 20 11.85 13.93 -7.44
CA ALA A 20 12.82 13.48 -8.43
C ALA A 20 14.22 13.22 -7.83
N ASP A 21 14.62 14.03 -6.85
CA ASP A 21 15.92 13.89 -6.18
C ASP A 21 15.94 12.66 -5.26
N GLU A 22 14.88 12.42 -4.48
CA GLU A 22 14.74 11.23 -3.61
C GLU A 22 14.77 9.93 -4.43
N ILE A 23 14.02 9.87 -5.55
CA ILE A 23 14.02 8.70 -6.44
C ILE A 23 15.35 8.54 -7.16
N ALA A 24 16.04 9.64 -7.50
CA ALA A 24 17.37 9.56 -8.09
C ALA A 24 18.41 9.00 -7.10
N GLU A 25 18.35 9.42 -5.83
CA GLU A 25 19.21 8.94 -4.75
C GLU A 25 19.00 7.44 -4.50
N VAL A 26 17.78 7.03 -4.18
CA VAL A 26 17.44 5.62 -3.93
C VAL A 26 17.67 4.77 -5.18
N GLY A 27 17.34 5.31 -6.35
CA GLY A 27 17.57 4.63 -7.61
C GLY A 27 19.04 4.34 -7.89
N GLN A 28 19.95 5.23 -7.50
CA GLN A 28 21.40 4.99 -7.59
C GLN A 28 21.86 3.97 -6.56
N GLU A 29 21.40 4.07 -5.31
CA GLU A 29 21.77 3.15 -4.23
C GLU A 29 21.41 1.70 -4.56
N PHE A 30 20.20 1.46 -5.08
CA PHE A 30 19.69 0.12 -5.37
C PHE A 30 19.78 -0.28 -6.85
N ASN A 31 20.51 0.49 -7.65
CA ASN A 31 20.75 0.24 -9.07
C ASN A 31 19.45 0.05 -9.89
N LEU A 32 18.43 0.88 -9.62
CA LEU A 32 17.16 0.85 -10.36
C LEU A 32 17.34 1.41 -11.77
N GLY A 33 16.70 0.80 -12.77
CA GLY A 33 16.77 1.28 -14.15
C GLY A 33 16.11 2.65 -14.34
N LEU A 34 16.56 3.43 -15.33
CA LEU A 34 16.03 4.78 -15.59
C LEU A 34 14.52 4.82 -15.81
N LEU A 35 13.98 3.84 -16.57
CA LEU A 35 12.56 3.76 -16.85
C LEU A 35 11.75 3.52 -15.56
N LEU A 36 12.20 2.60 -14.70
CA LEU A 36 11.56 2.34 -13.42
C LEU A 36 11.59 3.59 -12.52
N ARG A 37 12.72 4.30 -12.46
CA ARG A 37 12.80 5.57 -11.71
C ARG A 37 11.82 6.62 -12.22
N GLN A 38 11.57 6.68 -13.52
CA GLN A 38 10.59 7.60 -14.09
C GLN A 38 9.15 7.21 -13.75
N GLU A 39 8.85 5.91 -13.71
CA GLU A 39 7.53 5.41 -13.33
C GLU A 39 7.23 5.73 -11.86
N LEU A 40 8.18 5.58 -10.93
CA LEU A 40 8.01 5.87 -9.49
C LEU A 40 7.75 7.36 -9.14
N LEU A 41 7.69 8.26 -10.13
CA LEU A 41 7.42 9.69 -9.90
C LEU A 41 5.94 10.03 -9.96
N ALA A 42 5.09 9.13 -10.45
CA ALA A 42 3.67 9.40 -10.59
C ALA A 42 2.85 8.10 -10.54
N PRO A 43 1.63 8.15 -9.97
CA PRO A 43 0.76 6.99 -9.93
C PRO A 43 0.35 6.55 -11.34
N THR A 44 0.12 5.25 -11.46
CA THR A 44 -0.37 4.57 -12.65
C THR A 44 -1.84 4.16 -12.49
N ILE A 45 -2.44 3.63 -13.57
CA ILE A 45 -3.89 3.34 -13.59
C ILE A 45 -4.20 1.88 -13.23
N LYS A 46 -3.27 0.96 -13.50
CA LYS A 46 -3.55 -0.48 -13.45
C LYS A 46 -2.47 -1.23 -12.72
N PRO A 47 -2.83 -2.15 -11.81
CA PRO A 47 -1.86 -3.00 -11.13
C PRO A 47 -1.06 -3.82 -12.12
N ARG A 48 0.22 -3.99 -11.84
CA ARG A 48 1.18 -4.67 -12.72
C ARG A 48 2.26 -5.35 -11.88
N VAL A 49 2.81 -6.44 -12.41
CA VAL A 49 4.02 -7.10 -11.89
C VAL A 49 5.00 -7.26 -13.04
N ASP A 50 6.18 -6.69 -12.88
CA ASP A 50 7.30 -6.79 -13.81
C ASP A 50 8.47 -7.52 -13.16
N LEU A 51 8.97 -8.55 -13.85
CA LEU A 51 10.11 -9.33 -13.39
C LEU A 51 11.38 -8.85 -14.10
N TYR A 52 12.36 -8.41 -13.30
CA TYR A 52 13.71 -8.11 -13.76
C TYR A 52 14.69 -9.16 -13.20
N PRO A 53 15.92 -9.26 -13.71
CA PRO A 53 16.88 -10.26 -13.23
C PRO A 53 17.16 -10.21 -11.73
N GLU A 54 17.24 -9.01 -11.14
CA GLU A 54 17.66 -8.81 -9.73
C GLU A 54 16.54 -8.29 -8.82
N ILE A 55 15.43 -7.84 -9.39
CA ILE A 55 14.31 -7.23 -8.67
C ILE A 55 12.96 -7.67 -9.24
N VAL A 56 11.93 -7.64 -8.41
CA VAL A 56 10.54 -7.68 -8.82
C VAL A 56 9.95 -6.29 -8.58
N TYR A 57 9.34 -5.70 -9.60
CA TYR A 57 8.56 -4.48 -9.45
C TYR A 57 7.07 -4.86 -9.50
N THR A 58 6.33 -4.46 -8.48
CA THR A 58 4.90 -4.71 -8.38
C THR A 58 4.24 -3.41 -7.97
N LEU A 59 3.14 -3.02 -8.60
CA LEU A 59 2.33 -1.91 -8.13
C LEU A 59 0.90 -2.39 -7.93
N LEU A 60 0.28 -1.98 -6.83
CA LEU A 60 -1.06 -2.40 -6.42
C LEU A 60 -1.90 -1.20 -6.03
N HIS A 61 -3.21 -1.34 -6.24
CA HIS A 61 -4.22 -0.33 -5.95
C HIS A 61 -5.12 -0.83 -4.84
N PHE A 62 -5.28 -0.02 -3.79
CA PHE A 62 -6.12 -0.29 -2.63
C PHE A 62 -7.24 0.76 -2.56
N PRO A 63 -8.50 0.38 -2.28
CA PRO A 63 -9.56 1.35 -2.04
C PRO A 63 -9.27 2.15 -0.77
N ALA A 64 -9.51 3.46 -0.80
CA ALA A 64 -9.48 4.29 0.39
C ALA A 64 -10.73 5.19 0.42
N ARG A 65 -11.41 5.26 1.58
CA ARG A 65 -12.46 6.25 1.78
C ARG A 65 -11.90 7.54 2.35
N ARG A 66 -11.96 8.62 1.56
CA ARG A 66 -11.79 9.97 2.12
C ARG A 66 -13.13 10.47 2.65
N HIS A 67 -13.12 10.99 3.88
CA HIS A 67 -14.29 11.60 4.52
C HIS A 67 -14.74 12.92 3.86
N THR A 68 -14.01 13.40 2.85
CA THR A 68 -14.34 14.60 2.07
C THR A 68 -15.00 14.20 0.76
N HIS A 69 -16.14 14.82 0.45
CA HIS A 69 -17.11 14.55 -0.62
C HIS A 69 -16.62 14.47 -2.09
N ASN A 70 -15.51 13.83 -2.40
CA ASN A 70 -15.08 13.72 -3.79
C ASN A 70 -14.32 12.42 -4.02
N VAL A 71 -14.92 11.55 -4.86
CA VAL A 71 -14.35 10.39 -5.56
C VAL A 71 -13.62 9.37 -4.67
N GLN A 72 -14.03 8.12 -4.78
CA GLN A 72 -13.28 6.99 -4.23
C GLN A 72 -11.89 6.97 -4.92
N GLU A 73 -10.89 7.55 -4.28
CA GLU A 73 -9.52 7.56 -4.77
C GLU A 73 -8.87 6.24 -4.32
N SER A 74 -8.45 5.44 -5.29
CA SER A 74 -7.65 4.26 -4.99
C SER A 74 -6.22 4.70 -4.69
N GLN A 75 -5.69 4.26 -3.56
CA GLN A 75 -4.30 4.48 -3.19
C GLN A 75 -3.41 3.47 -3.88
N GLU A 76 -2.36 3.96 -4.54
CA GLU A 76 -1.35 3.14 -5.18
C GLU A 76 -0.16 2.94 -4.26
N VAL A 77 0.35 1.70 -4.22
CA VAL A 77 1.63 1.36 -3.62
C VAL A 77 2.48 0.63 -4.64
N ASP A 78 3.60 1.26 -4.99
CA ASP A 78 4.68 0.66 -5.74
C ASP A 78 5.60 -0.12 -4.80
N PHE A 79 5.98 -1.33 -5.19
CA PHE A 79 6.89 -2.22 -4.48
C PHE A 79 8.05 -2.59 -5.39
N VAL A 80 9.27 -2.18 -5.02
CA VAL A 80 10.50 -2.68 -5.64
C VAL A 80 11.17 -3.65 -4.69
N ILE A 81 11.14 -4.93 -5.04
CA ILE A 81 11.55 -6.03 -4.17
C ILE A 81 12.87 -6.59 -4.69
N GLY A 82 13.96 -6.32 -3.97
CA GLY A 82 15.26 -6.95 -4.21
C GLY A 82 15.51 -8.10 -3.24
N LYS A 83 16.66 -8.76 -3.36
CA LYS A 83 17.03 -9.90 -2.50
C LYS A 83 17.13 -9.54 -1.02
N HIS A 84 17.66 -8.35 -0.72
CA HIS A 84 17.94 -7.86 0.64
C HIS A 84 17.29 -6.50 0.93
N PHE A 85 16.38 -6.06 0.07
CA PHE A 85 15.69 -4.80 0.27
C PHE A 85 14.27 -4.85 -0.28
N ILE A 86 13.44 -3.95 0.20
CA ILE A 86 12.14 -3.62 -0.37
C ILE A 86 11.96 -2.10 -0.31
N ILE A 87 11.50 -1.51 -1.41
CA ILE A 87 11.18 -0.09 -1.49
C ILE A 87 9.68 0.03 -1.73
N THR A 88 8.99 0.77 -0.88
CA THR A 88 7.62 1.21 -1.10
C THR A 88 7.60 2.65 -1.56
N VAL A 89 6.83 2.96 -2.60
CA VAL A 89 6.56 4.34 -3.03
C VAL A 89 5.05 4.53 -3.08
N HIS A 90 4.57 5.65 -2.53
CA HIS A 90 3.15 5.97 -2.47
C HIS A 90 2.92 7.48 -2.52
N TYR A 91 1.74 7.87 -3.02
CA TYR A 91 1.43 9.25 -3.40
C TYR A 91 0.43 9.95 -2.46
N ASP A 92 -0.04 9.23 -1.45
CA ASP A 92 -0.88 9.71 -0.35
C ASP A 92 -0.48 8.96 0.92
N THR A 93 -0.85 9.48 2.09
CA THR A 93 -0.61 8.77 3.35
C THR A 93 -1.45 7.48 3.42
N ILE A 94 -0.82 6.36 3.75
CA ILE A 94 -1.47 5.05 3.88
C ILE A 94 -1.28 4.52 5.29
N ASP A 95 -2.38 4.39 6.04
CA ASP A 95 -2.35 4.04 7.46
C ASP A 95 -1.66 2.69 7.73
N ALA A 96 -1.88 1.70 6.86
CA ALA A 96 -1.21 0.40 6.95
C ALA A 96 0.33 0.50 6.90
N LEU A 97 0.88 1.40 6.08
CA LEU A 97 2.33 1.63 5.99
C LEU A 97 2.86 2.35 7.24
N VAL A 98 2.12 3.36 7.72
CA VAL A 98 2.45 4.10 8.95
C VAL A 98 2.45 3.17 10.17
N ASP A 99 1.47 2.29 10.28
CA ASP A 99 1.39 1.32 11.38
C ASP A 99 2.44 0.21 11.25
N PHE A 100 2.80 -0.17 10.02
CA PHE A 100 3.93 -1.07 9.80
C PHE A 100 5.25 -0.45 10.22
N ALA A 101 5.52 0.80 9.85
CA ALA A 101 6.67 1.58 10.30
C ALA A 101 6.83 1.58 11.82
N ARG A 102 5.75 1.78 12.58
CA ARG A 102 5.75 1.77 14.05
C ARG A 102 6.08 0.41 14.67
N SER A 103 5.82 -0.67 13.94
CA SER A 103 5.92 -2.05 14.46
C SER A 103 6.90 -2.92 13.70
N PHE A 104 7.72 -2.34 12.82
CA PHE A 104 8.56 -3.05 11.85
C PHE A 104 9.41 -4.16 12.50
N GLU A 105 10.26 -3.81 13.46
CA GLU A 105 11.16 -4.78 14.11
C GLU A 105 10.38 -5.90 14.83
N ALA A 106 9.32 -5.54 15.55
CA ALA A 106 8.49 -6.50 16.29
C ALA A 106 7.75 -7.45 15.33
N ALA A 107 7.21 -6.92 14.24
CA ALA A 107 6.54 -7.70 13.21
C ALA A 107 7.52 -8.68 12.53
N MET A 108 8.73 -8.22 12.19
CA MET A 108 9.74 -9.07 11.56
C MET A 108 10.25 -10.17 12.50
N LEU A 109 10.40 -9.88 13.80
CA LEU A 109 10.74 -10.89 14.81
C LEU A 109 9.70 -12.01 14.87
N LEU A 110 8.41 -11.69 14.80
CA LEU A 110 7.30 -12.65 14.87
C LEU A 110 7.17 -13.50 13.60
N LYS A 111 7.49 -12.93 12.43
CA LYS A 111 7.45 -13.64 11.13
C LYS A 111 8.64 -14.56 10.89
N ARG A 112 9.54 -14.69 11.86
CA ARG A 112 10.66 -15.63 11.80
C ARG A 112 10.16 -17.08 11.90
N THR A 113 9.68 -17.64 10.79
CA THR A 113 9.36 -19.06 10.67
C THR A 113 10.60 -19.83 10.26
N THR A 114 11.28 -20.48 11.21
CA THR A 114 12.25 -21.62 11.06
C THR A 114 13.20 -21.65 9.85
N GLY A 115 13.49 -20.53 9.20
CA GLY A 115 14.20 -20.42 7.93
C GLY A 115 14.92 -19.09 7.76
N LYS A 116 15.51 -18.86 6.58
CA LYS A 116 16.26 -17.63 6.28
C LYS A 116 15.29 -16.47 6.03
N PHE A 117 15.46 -15.41 6.80
CA PHE A 117 14.74 -14.16 6.62
C PHE A 117 15.15 -13.47 5.30
N HIS A 118 14.17 -12.90 4.59
CA HIS A 118 14.36 -12.21 3.30
C HIS A 118 13.25 -11.19 3.05
N SER A 119 13.45 -10.27 2.10
CA SER A 119 12.53 -9.16 1.76
C SER A 119 11.09 -9.59 1.48
N GLY A 120 10.86 -10.77 0.89
CA GLY A 120 9.51 -11.33 0.73
C GLY A 120 8.69 -11.49 2.02
N HIS A 121 9.31 -11.62 3.19
CA HIS A 121 8.58 -11.62 4.47
C HIS A 121 8.03 -10.22 4.80
N VAL A 122 8.80 -9.18 4.48
CA VAL A 122 8.37 -7.78 4.60
C VAL A 122 7.20 -7.51 3.65
N LEU A 123 7.33 -7.94 2.38
CA LEU A 123 6.25 -7.84 1.40
C LEU A 123 4.97 -8.54 1.89
N LEU A 124 5.09 -9.76 2.42
CA LEU A 124 3.94 -10.51 2.92
C LEU A 124 3.24 -9.78 4.07
N GLU A 125 4.00 -9.27 5.04
CA GLU A 125 3.43 -8.53 6.17
C GLU A 125 2.78 -7.21 5.74
N LEU A 126 3.44 -6.45 4.85
CA LEU A 126 2.89 -5.23 4.25
C LEU A 126 1.58 -5.53 3.53
N THR A 127 1.59 -6.53 2.65
CA THR A 127 0.42 -6.97 1.89
C THR A 127 -0.72 -7.38 2.82
N GLN A 128 -0.43 -8.17 3.86
CA GLN A 128 -1.43 -8.60 4.83
C GLN A 128 -2.13 -7.43 5.51
N ARG A 129 -1.38 -6.41 5.94
CA ARG A 129 -1.95 -5.20 6.55
C ARG A 129 -2.77 -4.38 5.56
N LEU A 130 -2.28 -4.22 4.33
CA LEU A 130 -3.01 -3.52 3.28
C LEU A 130 -4.34 -4.22 2.96
N TYR A 131 -4.36 -5.55 2.87
CA TYR A 131 -5.60 -6.30 2.66
C TYR A 131 -6.54 -6.25 3.88
N GLN A 132 -6.01 -6.18 5.09
CA GLN A 132 -6.82 -6.02 6.30
C GLN A 132 -7.57 -4.68 6.30
N GLU A 133 -6.95 -3.60 5.84
CA GLU A 133 -7.65 -2.31 5.63
C GLU A 133 -8.78 -2.43 4.60
N VAL A 134 -8.55 -3.19 3.52
CA VAL A 134 -9.61 -3.46 2.53
C VAL A 134 -10.77 -4.24 3.14
N GLU A 135 -10.50 -5.22 4.01
CA GLU A 135 -11.53 -5.95 4.74
C GLU A 135 -12.36 -5.01 5.64
N TYR A 136 -11.72 -4.09 6.37
CA TYR A 136 -12.44 -3.09 7.17
C TYR A 136 -13.33 -2.15 6.34
N GLU A 137 -12.84 -1.75 5.16
CA GLU A 137 -13.61 -0.94 4.22
C GLU A 137 -14.83 -1.68 3.64
N LEU A 138 -14.70 -2.99 3.44
CA LEU A 138 -15.80 -3.87 3.04
C LEU A 138 -16.83 -4.04 4.15
N ASP A 139 -16.40 -4.27 5.40
CA ASP A 139 -17.30 -4.36 6.56
C ASP A 139 -18.11 -3.05 6.72
N SER A 140 -17.44 -1.89 6.59
CA SER A 140 -18.11 -0.59 6.62
C SER A 140 -19.11 -0.40 5.48
N LEU A 141 -18.83 -0.97 4.30
CA LEU A 141 -19.75 -0.97 3.16
C LEU A 141 -20.98 -1.83 3.48
N GLU A 142 -20.78 -3.02 4.02
CA GLU A 142 -21.85 -3.95 4.39
C GLU A 142 -22.80 -3.33 5.43
N ASP A 143 -22.25 -2.69 6.46
CA ASP A 143 -23.02 -1.94 7.46
C ASP A 143 -23.84 -0.82 6.81
N SER A 144 -23.23 -0.08 5.87
CA SER A 144 -23.90 1.01 5.15
C SER A 144 -25.06 0.48 4.29
N VAL A 145 -24.85 -0.62 3.57
CA VAL A 145 -25.90 -1.28 2.77
C VAL A 145 -27.04 -1.76 3.67
N THR A 146 -26.73 -2.43 4.78
CA THR A 146 -27.73 -2.92 5.74
C THR A 146 -28.57 -1.79 6.34
N ALA A 147 -27.93 -0.66 6.68
CA ALA A 147 -28.61 0.52 7.19
C ALA A 147 -29.57 1.14 6.14
N ILE A 148 -29.12 1.18 4.88
CA ILE A 148 -29.92 1.66 3.75
C ILE A 148 -31.13 0.76 3.52
N GLU A 149 -30.95 -0.57 3.47
CA GLU A 149 -32.03 -1.53 3.29
C GLU A 149 -33.09 -1.39 4.41
N THR A 150 -32.65 -1.30 5.66
CA THR A 150 -33.54 -1.09 6.80
C THR A 150 -34.36 0.20 6.67
N ALA A 151 -33.73 1.27 6.18
CA ALA A 151 -34.40 2.55 5.96
C ALA A 151 -35.43 2.52 4.82
N ILE A 152 -35.16 1.76 3.75
CA ILE A 152 -36.12 1.51 2.66
C ILE A 152 -37.38 0.84 3.22
N PHE A 153 -37.24 -0.28 3.94
CA PHE A 153 -38.38 -1.00 4.51
C PHE A 153 -39.11 -0.23 5.63
N SER A 154 -38.49 0.84 6.15
CA SER A 154 -39.10 1.77 7.11
C SER A 154 -39.80 2.98 6.46
N GLY A 155 -39.92 3.01 5.12
CA GLY A 155 -40.62 4.06 4.38
C GLY A 155 -39.77 5.30 4.06
N ARG A 156 -38.43 5.26 4.21
CA ARG A 156 -37.50 6.35 3.85
C ARG A 156 -36.84 6.17 2.49
N GLU A 157 -37.56 5.54 1.56
CA GLU A 157 -37.06 5.12 0.24
C GLU A 157 -36.46 6.27 -0.58
N LYS A 158 -37.07 7.46 -0.55
CA LYS A 158 -36.60 8.63 -1.31
C LYS A 158 -35.25 9.14 -0.85
N ASP A 159 -35.01 9.15 0.45
CA ASP A 159 -33.74 9.60 1.04
C ASP A 159 -32.62 8.59 0.71
N MET A 160 -32.97 7.30 0.61
CA MET A 160 -32.02 6.23 0.31
C MET A 160 -31.52 6.24 -1.14
N VAL A 161 -32.26 6.82 -2.08
CA VAL A 161 -31.76 7.02 -3.45
C VAL A 161 -30.51 7.91 -3.45
N LEU A 162 -30.49 8.97 -2.63
CA LEU A 162 -29.32 9.84 -2.49
C LEU A 162 -28.15 9.15 -1.79
N ALA A 163 -28.43 8.21 -0.88
CA ALA A 163 -27.38 7.48 -0.14
C ALA A 163 -26.65 6.43 -0.99
N ILE A 164 -27.28 5.93 -2.06
CA ILE A 164 -26.71 4.93 -2.99
C ILE A 164 -26.13 5.61 -4.26
N SER A 165 -26.45 6.89 -4.49
CA SER A 165 -25.97 7.67 -5.65
C SER A 165 -24.58 8.26 -5.41
#